data_AF-A0ABD5DIE9-F1
#
_entry.id   AF-A0ABD5DIE9-F1
#
_cell.length_a   1.000
_cell.length_b   1.000
_cell.length_c   1.000
_cell.angle_alpha   90.00
_cell.angle_beta   90.00
_cell.angle_gamma   90.00
#
_symmetry.space_group_name_H-M   'P 1'
#
loop_
_entity.id
_entity.type
_entity.pdbx_description
1 polymer ?
#
loop_
_entity_poly.entity_id
_entity_poly.type
_entity_poly.pdbx_seq_one_letter_code
_entity_poly.pdbx_strand_id
1 'polypeptide(L)'
;FDGTDAVLEFNKPEQVKHIALLEEMNKKGDFSYFGRKDESTEKFYNGDCAITTASSGSLADIRQYAKFNYGVGMMPYDADVKGAPQN
;
A
#
# COMPACT_ATOMS: atom_id res chain seq x y z
N PHE A 1 -7.46 7.85 32.28
CA PHE A 1 -7.47 7.86 30.81
C PHE A 1 -8.00 9.21 30.37
N ASP A 2 -7.25 9.89 29.50
CA ASP A 2 -7.50 11.27 29.08
C ASP A 2 -8.61 11.31 28.02
N GLY A 3 -9.82 11.71 28.44
CA GLY A 3 -10.83 12.43 27.64
C GLY A 3 -11.50 11.74 26.45
N THR A 4 -12.78 12.09 26.22
CA THR A 4 -13.54 11.80 24.98
C THR A 4 -13.16 12.73 23.82
N ASP A 5 -12.11 13.54 23.99
CA ASP A 5 -11.72 14.64 23.10
C ASP A 5 -10.75 14.21 22.00
N ALA A 6 -10.61 12.91 21.75
CA ALA A 6 -9.77 12.39 20.68
C ALA A 6 -10.28 12.88 19.32
N VAL A 7 -9.37 13.42 18.51
CA VAL A 7 -9.66 13.93 17.16
C VAL A 7 -8.88 13.16 16.10
N LEU A 8 -9.43 13.10 14.89
CA LEU A 8 -8.78 12.52 13.72
C LEU A 8 -7.89 13.57 13.05
N GLU A 9 -6.63 13.22 12.77
CA GLU A 9 -5.65 14.13 12.17
C GLU A 9 -5.05 13.62 10.84
N PHE A 10 -5.67 12.61 10.21
CA PHE A 10 -5.15 11.97 9.00
C PHE A 10 -5.46 12.72 7.69
N ASN A 11 -6.09 13.90 7.76
CA ASN A 11 -6.53 14.70 6.61
C ASN A 11 -5.66 15.94 6.38
N LYS A 12 -4.39 15.90 6.82
CA LYS A 12 -3.41 16.97 6.60
C LYS A 12 -2.89 16.94 5.14
N PRO A 13 -2.15 17.97 4.68
CA PRO A 13 -1.75 18.09 3.29
C PRO A 13 -1.02 16.87 2.71
N GLU A 14 -0.20 16.19 3.52
CA GLU A 14 0.58 15.03 3.09
C GLU A 14 -0.31 13.82 2.75
N GLN A 15 -1.31 13.53 3.57
CA GLN A 15 -2.24 12.42 3.30
C GLN A 15 -3.16 12.75 2.13
N VAL A 16 -3.62 14.00 2.01
CA VAL A 16 -4.42 14.45 0.86
C VAL A 16 -3.61 14.30 -0.43
N LYS A 17 -2.34 14.72 -0.43
CA LYS A 17 -1.41 14.54 -1.55
C LYS A 17 -1.22 13.06 -1.90
N HIS A 18 -1.04 12.19 -0.90
CA HIS A 18 -0.87 10.75 -1.12
C HIS A 18 -2.10 10.12 -1.80
N ILE A 19 -3.30 10.42 -1.33
CA ILE A 19 -4.54 9.89 -1.95
C ILE A 19 -4.74 10.47 -3.36
N ALA A 20 -4.43 11.75 -3.57
CA ALA A 20 -4.47 12.35 -4.90
C ALA A 20 -3.50 11.68 -5.88
N LEU A 21 -2.29 11.32 -5.43
CA LEU A 21 -1.32 10.56 -6.23
C LEU A 21 -1.89 9.20 -6.65
N LEU A 22 -2.45 8.43 -5.71
CA LEU A 22 -3.05 7.13 -6.00
C LEU A 22 -4.23 7.25 -6.98
N GLU A 23 -5.05 8.28 -6.84
CA GLU A 23 -6.16 8.55 -7.76
C GLU A 23 -5.67 8.93 -9.16
N GLU A 24 -4.61 9.73 -9.29
CA GLU A 24 -4.00 10.02 -10.59
C GLU A 24 -3.41 8.77 -11.24
N MET A 25 -2.80 7.86 -10.46
CA MET A 25 -2.35 6.55 -10.95
C MET A 25 -3.53 5.67 -11.36
N ASN A 26 -4.63 5.69 -10.60
CA ASN A 26 -5.86 4.95 -10.90
C ASN A 26 -6.43 5.38 -12.26
N LYS A 27 -6.54 6.69 -12.50
CA LYS A 27 -7.01 7.26 -13.77
C LYS A 27 -6.13 6.86 -14.96
N LYS A 28 -4.82 6.69 -14.75
CA LYS A 28 -3.87 6.26 -15.79
C LYS A 28 -3.87 4.75 -16.02
N GLY A 29 -4.44 3.97 -15.09
CA GLY A 29 -4.37 2.51 -15.09
C GLY A 29 -3.09 1.95 -14.44
N ASP A 30 -2.28 2.79 -13.80
CA ASP A 30 -1.04 2.40 -13.10
C ASP A 30 -1.29 1.88 -11.68
N PHE A 31 -2.47 2.18 -11.12
CA PHE A 31 -2.92 1.68 -9.82
C PHE A 31 -4.29 1.02 -9.96
N SER A 32 -4.52 -0.06 -9.22
CA SER A 32 -5.82 -0.74 -9.16
C SER A 32 -6.19 -0.99 -7.70
N TYR A 33 -7.37 -0.54 -7.30
CA TYR A 33 -7.91 -0.79 -5.97
C TYR A 33 -8.71 -2.10 -5.93
N PHE A 34 -8.15 -3.12 -5.29
CA PHE A 34 -8.79 -4.41 -5.06
C PHE A 34 -9.27 -4.49 -3.61
N GLY A 35 -10.50 -4.05 -3.35
CA GLY A 35 -11.03 -3.84 -1.99
C GLY A 35 -11.56 -5.09 -1.27
N ARG A 36 -11.55 -6.26 -1.90
CA ARG A 36 -12.02 -7.50 -1.25
C ARG A 36 -10.87 -8.19 -0.54
N LYS A 37 -10.98 -8.30 0.78
CA LYS A 37 -10.11 -9.07 1.69
C LYS A 37 -8.63 -9.09 1.26
N ASP A 38 -8.21 -10.10 0.49
CA ASP A 38 -6.81 -10.35 0.10
C ASP A 38 -6.57 -10.30 -1.43
N GLU A 39 -7.52 -9.78 -2.21
CA GLU A 39 -7.51 -9.81 -3.69
C GLU A 39 -6.23 -9.18 -4.29
N SER A 40 -5.67 -8.13 -3.67
CA SER A 40 -4.40 -7.55 -4.11
C SER A 40 -3.21 -8.52 -4.01
N THR A 41 -3.21 -9.40 -2.99
CA THR A 41 -2.19 -10.44 -2.83
C THR A 41 -2.35 -11.50 -3.91
N GLU A 42 -3.60 -11.89 -4.22
CA GLU A 42 -3.88 -12.87 -5.28
C GLU A 42 -3.48 -12.36 -6.65
N LYS A 43 -3.79 -11.11 -6.96
CA LYS A 43 -3.38 -10.44 -8.19
C LYS A 43 -1.86 -10.39 -8.32
N PHE A 44 -1.13 -10.17 -7.22
CA PHE A 44 0.32 -10.24 -7.23
C PHE A 44 0.82 -11.65 -7.53
N TYR A 45 0.49 -12.67 -6.72
CA TYR A 45 1.08 -14.00 -6.91
C TYR A 45 0.62 -14.70 -8.21
N ASN A 46 -0.50 -14.29 -8.81
CA ASN A 46 -0.95 -14.76 -10.12
C ASN A 46 -0.21 -14.09 -11.29
N GLY A 47 0.56 -13.02 -11.02
CA GLY A 47 1.31 -12.27 -12.04
C GLY A 47 0.52 -11.15 -12.71
N ASP A 48 -0.68 -10.83 -12.23
CA ASP A 48 -1.52 -9.74 -12.75
C ASP A 48 -1.07 -8.36 -12.26
N CYS A 49 -0.32 -8.31 -11.15
CA CYS A 49 0.14 -7.08 -10.51
C CYS A 49 1.66 -7.12 -10.27
N ALA A 50 2.36 -6.08 -10.71
CA ALA A 50 3.82 -6.01 -10.60
C ALA A 50 4.32 -5.66 -9.18
N ILE A 51 3.57 -4.84 -8.43
CA ILE A 51 3.95 -4.36 -7.09
C ILE A 51 2.68 -4.28 -6.24
N THR A 52 2.70 -4.89 -5.05
CA THR A 52 1.61 -4.81 -4.06
C THR A 52 2.15 -4.45 -2.68
N THR A 53 1.36 -3.70 -1.92
CA THR A 53 1.60 -3.44 -0.50
C THR A 53 0.56 -4.23 0.28
N ALA A 54 1.00 -5.33 0.90
CA ALA A 54 0.14 -6.27 1.63
C ALA A 54 0.71 -6.56 3.03
N SER A 55 -0.03 -7.32 3.84
CA SER A 55 0.47 -7.79 5.13
C SER A 55 1.79 -8.56 4.96
N SER A 56 2.75 -8.35 5.86
CA SER A 56 3.99 -9.14 5.86
C SER A 56 3.73 -10.64 6.05
N GLY A 57 2.61 -11.01 6.68
CA GLY A 57 2.15 -12.39 6.81
C GLY A 57 1.80 -13.06 5.47
N SER A 58 1.40 -12.28 4.47
CA SER A 58 1.05 -12.78 3.13
C SER A 58 2.26 -13.35 2.36
N LEU A 59 3.49 -13.15 2.86
CA LEU A 59 4.70 -13.73 2.28
C LEU A 59 4.64 -15.26 2.19
N ALA A 60 3.97 -15.94 3.13
CA ALA A 60 3.80 -17.39 3.09
C ALA A 60 2.97 -17.83 1.85
N ASP A 61 1.85 -17.16 1.61
CA ASP A 61 0.98 -17.42 0.45
C ASP A 61 1.68 -17.06 -0.86
N ILE A 62 2.34 -15.90 -0.92
CA ILE A 62 3.12 -15.49 -2.10
C ILE A 62 4.18 -16.53 -2.43
N ARG A 63 4.92 -17.02 -1.43
CA ARG A 63 5.94 -18.06 -1.62
C ARG A 63 5.35 -19.37 -2.16
N GLN A 64 4.14 -19.73 -1.74
CA GLN A 64 3.47 -20.95 -2.16
C GLN A 64 2.95 -20.87 -3.61
N TYR A 65 2.34 -19.74 -3.97
CA TYR A 65 1.60 -19.61 -5.22
C TYR A 65 2.36 -18.94 -6.36
N ALA A 66 3.23 -17.96 -6.08
CA ALA A 66 3.94 -17.23 -7.12
C ALA A 66 4.81 -18.17 -7.98
N LYS A 67 4.69 -18.02 -9.30
CA LYS A 67 5.48 -18.78 -10.30
C LYS A 67 6.53 -17.92 -10.99
N PHE A 68 6.93 -16.84 -10.34
CA PHE A 68 7.93 -15.89 -10.78
C PHE A 68 8.84 -15.49 -9.61
N ASN A 69 10.01 -14.92 -9.92
CA ASN A 69 10.91 -14.38 -8.91
C ASN A 69 10.35 -13.08 -8.35
N TYR A 70 10.18 -13.00 -7.03
CA TYR A 70 9.69 -11.81 -6.34
C TYR A 70 10.72 -11.27 -5.36
N GLY A 71 10.58 -10.00 -4.99
CA GLY A 71 11.34 -9.35 -3.93
C GLY A 71 10.43 -8.82 -2.83
N VAL A 72 10.98 -8.60 -1.64
CA VAL A 72 10.29 -7.93 -0.52
C VAL A 72 11.14 -6.73 -0.14
N GLY A 73 10.52 -5.55 -0.15
CA GLY A 73 11.16 -4.29 0.21
C GLY A 73 10.36 -3.52 1.26
N MET A 74 10.95 -2.46 1.78
CA MET A 74 10.28 -1.53 2.70
C MET A 74 9.17 -0.77 1.97
N MET A 75 8.18 -0.30 2.72
CA MET A 75 7.15 0.57 2.15
C MET A 75 7.78 1.86 1.59
N PRO A 76 7.38 2.31 0.39
CA PRO A 76 7.76 3.63 -0.09
C PRO A 76 7.27 4.74 0.85
N TYR A 77 8.05 5.82 0.95
CA TYR A 77 7.70 7.03 1.70
C TYR A 77 7.65 8.25 0.77
N ASP A 78 6.93 9.30 1.17
CA ASP A 78 6.93 10.57 0.43
C ASP A 78 8.28 11.26 0.59
N ALA A 79 9.02 11.38 -0.52
CA ALA A 79 10.37 11.95 -0.56
C ALA A 79 10.42 13.44 -0.19
N ASP A 80 9.29 14.16 -0.31
CA ASP A 80 9.21 15.59 0.01
C ASP A 80 9.02 15.84 1.52
N VAL A 81 8.70 14.79 2.30
CA VAL A 81 8.48 14.89 3.73
C VAL A 81 9.81 14.70 4.47
N LYS A 82 10.35 15.79 5.00
CA LYS A 82 11.60 15.75 5.77
C LYS A 82 11.43 14.87 7.01
N GLY A 83 12.29 13.85 7.12
CA GLY A 83 12.23 12.91 8.24
C GLY A 83 11.07 11.92 8.14
N ALA A 84 10.56 11.66 6.93
CA ALA A 84 9.56 10.63 6.70
C ALA A 84 9.98 9.31 7.36
N PRO A 85 9.09 8.64 8.10
CA PRO A 85 9.41 7.39 8.77
C PRO A 85 9.68 6.31 7.73
N GLN A 86 10.85 5.66 7.84
CA GLN A 86 11.16 4.44 7.09
C GLN A 86 11.01 3.28 8.07
N ASN A 87 9.87 2.59 7.96
CA ASN A 87 9.53 1.40 8.77
C ASN A 87 10.29 0.19 8.27
#